data_AF-A0A7X4CLN7-F1
#
_entry.id   AF-A0A7X4CLN7-F1
#
_cell.length_a   1.000
_cell.length_b   1.000
_cell.length_c   1.000
_cell.angle_alpha   90.00
_cell.angle_beta   90.00
_cell.angle_gamma   90.00
#
_symmetry.space_group_name_H-M   'P 1'
#
loop_
_entity.id
_entity.type
_entity.pdbx_description
1 polymer ?
#
loop_
_entity_poly.entity_id
_entity_poly.type
_entity_poly.pdbx_seq_one_letter_code
_entity_poly.pdbx_strand_id
1 'polypeptide(L)'
;MTSFSRTTNMCIEFLHQKLTRHVTPLLIIALSILLPQMASAGAWTLEKGHVWSKITVMSQATDQHYDASGNAVDMPADARYQSQQVYFDIRYGVTDQIDLGLLIPYLSN
;
A
#
# COMPACT_ATOMS: atom_id res chain seq x y z
N MET A 1 -37.28 -25.39 44.48
CA MET A 1 -37.32 -25.37 43.00
C MET A 1 -36.50 -24.19 42.44
N THR A 2 -35.18 -24.15 42.66
CA THR A 2 -34.31 -23.03 42.23
C THR A 2 -33.01 -23.47 41.54
N SER A 3 -32.69 -24.77 41.57
CA SER A 3 -31.42 -25.31 41.02
C SER A 3 -31.42 -25.45 39.50
N PHE A 4 -32.53 -25.90 38.89
CA PHE A 4 -32.61 -26.21 37.46
C PHE A 4 -32.55 -24.98 36.54
N SER A 5 -32.98 -23.81 37.03
CA SER A 5 -32.92 -22.55 36.28
C SER A 5 -31.48 -21.97 36.23
N ARG A 6 -30.62 -22.34 37.18
CA ARG A 6 -29.26 -21.78 37.27
C ARG A 6 -28.31 -22.41 36.25
N THR A 7 -28.49 -23.69 35.96
CA THR A 7 -27.62 -24.47 35.05
C THR A 7 -27.93 -24.21 33.57
N THR A 8 -29.19 -24.02 33.21
CA THR A 8 -29.60 -23.65 31.84
C THR A 8 -29.11 -22.25 31.48
N ASN A 9 -29.27 -21.28 32.38
CA ASN A 9 -28.71 -19.94 32.21
C ASN A 9 -27.18 -19.96 32.05
N MET A 10 -26.46 -20.81 32.82
CA MET A 10 -25.00 -20.93 32.72
C MET A 10 -24.52 -21.48 31.37
N CYS A 11 -25.27 -22.42 30.77
CA CYS A 11 -24.94 -23.00 29.48
C CYS A 11 -25.17 -22.00 28.33
N ILE A 12 -26.24 -21.19 28.43
CA ILE A 12 -26.54 -20.12 27.47
C ILE A 12 -25.46 -19.04 27.52
N GLU A 13 -25.03 -18.61 28.71
CA GLU A 13 -23.95 -17.63 28.88
C GLU A 13 -22.61 -18.13 28.32
N PHE A 14 -22.28 -19.42 28.54
CA PHE A 14 -21.06 -20.03 28.00
C PHE A 14 -21.08 -20.12 26.47
N LEU A 15 -22.22 -20.51 25.89
CA LEU A 15 -22.41 -20.56 24.43
C LEU A 15 -22.37 -19.16 23.81
N HIS A 16 -22.99 -18.18 24.47
CA HIS A 16 -22.95 -16.78 24.06
C HIS A 16 -21.50 -16.28 24.07
N GLN A 17 -20.77 -16.43 25.17
CA GLN A 17 -19.37 -15.99 25.28
C GLN A 17 -18.45 -16.65 24.24
N LYS A 18 -18.64 -17.94 23.96
CA LYS A 18 -17.86 -18.68 22.95
C LYS A 18 -18.21 -18.22 21.53
N LEU A 19 -19.48 -17.95 21.24
CA LEU A 19 -19.92 -17.42 19.96
C LEU A 19 -19.38 -16.00 19.76
N THR A 20 -19.52 -15.10 20.74
CA THR A 20 -18.99 -13.73 20.68
C THR A 20 -17.48 -13.71 20.47
N ARG A 21 -16.71 -14.58 21.15
CA ARG A 21 -15.25 -14.64 21.02
C ARG A 21 -14.77 -14.89 19.58
N HIS A 22 -15.52 -15.64 18.78
CA HIS A 22 -15.15 -15.96 17.40
C HIS A 22 -15.88 -15.13 16.35
N VAL A 23 -17.15 -14.78 16.60
CA VAL A 23 -17.96 -13.99 15.67
C VAL A 23 -17.52 -12.54 15.67
N THR A 24 -17.16 -11.96 16.82
CA THR A 24 -16.73 -10.56 16.91
C THR A 24 -15.47 -10.26 16.08
N PRO A 25 -14.35 -11.01 16.16
CA PRO A 25 -13.18 -10.72 15.34
C PRO A 25 -13.45 -10.95 13.84
N LEU A 26 -14.26 -11.94 13.48
CA LEU A 26 -14.65 -12.21 12.09
C LEU A 26 -15.50 -11.07 11.52
N LEU A 27 -16.46 -10.58 12.32
CA LEU A 27 -17.29 -9.44 11.99
C LEU A 27 -16.45 -8.16 11.84
N ILE A 28 -15.48 -7.94 12.74
CA ILE A 28 -14.54 -6.82 12.64
C ILE A 28 -13.73 -6.91 11.33
N ILE A 29 -13.14 -8.07 11.01
CA ILE A 29 -12.39 -8.26 9.76
C ILE A 29 -13.29 -8.01 8.54
N ALA A 30 -14.50 -8.56 8.53
CA ALA A 30 -15.45 -8.37 7.45
C ALA A 30 -15.82 -6.88 7.27
N LEU A 31 -16.12 -6.18 8.37
CA LEU A 31 -16.40 -4.74 8.37
C LEU A 31 -15.19 -3.93 7.89
N SER A 32 -13.97 -4.26 8.33
CA SER A 32 -12.74 -3.58 7.89
C SER A 32 -12.50 -3.70 6.38
N ILE A 33 -12.84 -4.84 5.78
CA ILE A 33 -12.74 -5.07 4.33
C ILE A 33 -13.86 -4.32 3.57
N LEU A 34 -15.02 -4.11 4.20
CA LEU A 34 -16.19 -3.45 3.61
C LEU A 34 -16.19 -1.91 3.76
N LEU A 35 -15.43 -1.37 4.72
CA LEU A 35 -15.32 0.08 5.00
C LEU A 35 -14.38 0.93 4.11
N PRO A 36 -13.57 0.44 3.13
CA PRO A 36 -12.78 1.34 2.29
C PRO A 36 -13.64 2.23 1.39
N GLN A 37 -14.97 2.06 1.39
CA GLN A 37 -15.95 2.88 0.69
C GLN A 37 -15.99 4.36 1.15
N MET A 38 -15.40 4.69 2.30
CA MET A 38 -15.39 6.06 2.84
C MET A 38 -14.06 6.82 2.64
N ALA A 39 -13.08 6.23 1.96
CA ALA A 39 -11.86 6.96 1.61
C ALA A 39 -12.22 8.03 0.57
N SER A 40 -12.06 9.31 0.93
CA SER A 40 -12.18 10.40 -0.04
C SER A 40 -11.11 10.25 -1.09
N ALA A 41 -11.50 10.22 -2.36
CA ALA A 41 -10.57 10.41 -3.46
C ALA A 41 -9.81 11.74 -3.27
N GLY A 42 -8.57 11.80 -3.78
CA GLY A 42 -7.73 12.99 -3.78
C GLY A 42 -6.47 12.93 -2.90
N ALA A 43 -6.41 12.06 -1.88
CA ALA A 43 -5.19 11.90 -1.06
C ALA A 43 -4.26 10.79 -1.58
N TRP A 44 -4.83 9.68 -2.04
CA TRP A 44 -4.07 8.46 -2.42
C TRP A 44 -4.54 7.83 -3.73
N THR A 45 -5.72 8.22 -4.21
CA THR A 45 -6.39 7.73 -5.41
C THR A 45 -7.02 8.91 -6.15
N LEU A 46 -7.18 8.79 -7.47
CA LEU A 46 -7.92 9.76 -8.25
C LEU A 46 -9.44 9.61 -8.07
N GLU A 47 -10.15 10.74 -8.16
CA GLU A 47 -11.60 10.74 -8.33
C GLU A 47 -11.98 9.96 -9.58
N LYS A 48 -13.11 9.25 -9.54
CA LYS A 48 -13.60 8.49 -10.69
C LYS A 48 -13.67 9.34 -11.96
N GLY A 49 -13.10 8.83 -13.05
CA GLY A 49 -13.10 9.46 -14.36
C GLY A 49 -12.03 10.53 -14.56
N HIS A 50 -11.27 10.89 -13.52
CA HIS A 50 -10.20 11.87 -13.65
C HIS A 50 -8.91 11.23 -14.18
N VAL A 51 -8.19 12.03 -14.96
CA VAL A 51 -6.85 11.69 -15.47
C VAL A 51 -5.84 12.62 -14.81
N TRP A 52 -4.75 12.05 -14.34
CA TRP A 52 -3.59 12.79 -13.88
C TRP A 52 -2.36 12.32 -14.63
N SER A 53 -1.46 13.25 -14.97
CA SER A 53 -0.20 12.91 -15.61
C SER A 53 0.94 13.74 -15.05
N LYS A 54 2.14 13.16 -15.09
CA LYS A 54 3.37 13.78 -14.62
C LYS A 54 4.54 13.36 -15.50
N ILE A 55 5.37 14.35 -15.83
CA ILE A 55 6.68 14.14 -16.46
C ILE A 55 7.74 14.42 -15.39
N THR A 56 8.61 13.44 -15.14
CA THR A 56 9.78 13.59 -14.27
C THR A 56 11.04 13.52 -15.12
N VAL A 57 11.91 14.52 -15.01
CA VAL A 57 13.25 14.51 -15.62
C VAL A 57 14.27 14.44 -14.50
N MET A 58 15.18 13.47 -14.57
CA MET A 58 16.20 13.24 -13.56
C MET A 58 17.57 13.11 -14.23
N SER A 59 18.55 13.84 -13.70
CA SER A 59 19.95 13.74 -14.09
C SER A 59 20.76 13.34 -12.86
N GLN A 60 21.47 12.23 -12.95
CA GLN A 60 22.32 11.70 -11.88
C GLN A 60 23.74 11.57 -12.40
N ALA A 61 24.71 11.93 -11.57
CA ALA A 61 26.12 11.73 -11.84
C ALA A 61 26.81 11.34 -10.54
N THR A 62 27.83 10.51 -10.63
CA THR A 62 28.73 10.20 -9.51
C THR A 62 30.16 10.09 -10.00
N ASP A 63 31.10 10.49 -9.16
CA ASP A 63 32.53 10.31 -9.30
C ASP A 63 33.09 9.22 -8.38
N GLN A 64 32.24 8.58 -7.57
CA GLN A 64 32.63 7.53 -6.63
C GLN A 64 31.85 6.23 -6.86
N HIS A 65 32.48 5.10 -6.52
CA HIS A 65 31.88 3.77 -6.44
C HIS A 65 32.26 3.08 -5.13
N TYR A 66 31.57 1.99 -4.80
CA TYR A 66 31.91 1.16 -3.64
C TYR A 66 32.82 0.01 -4.04
N ASP A 67 33.94 -0.18 -3.33
CA ASP A 67 34.83 -1.32 -3.51
C ASP A 67 34.27 -2.61 -2.88
N ALA A 68 34.98 -3.73 -3.04
CA ALA A 68 34.56 -5.02 -2.47
C ALA A 68 34.51 -5.05 -0.93
N SER A 69 35.13 -4.07 -0.26
CA SER A 69 35.11 -3.88 1.19
C SER A 69 34.05 -2.87 1.65
N GLY A 70 33.29 -2.27 0.71
CA GLY A 70 32.25 -1.29 0.98
C GLY A 70 32.77 0.12 1.24
N ASN A 71 34.04 0.43 0.92
CA ASN A 71 34.56 1.79 1.01
C ASN A 71 34.15 2.58 -0.24
N ALA A 72 33.80 3.86 -0.05
CA ALA A 72 33.63 4.78 -1.16
C ALA A 72 35.02 5.18 -1.71
N VAL A 73 35.25 4.88 -2.99
CA VAL A 73 36.51 5.15 -3.69
C VAL A 73 36.21 5.85 -5.02
N ASP A 74 37.16 6.63 -5.51
CA ASP A 74 36.98 7.35 -6.78
C ASP A 74 36.81 6.37 -7.94
N MET A 75 35.91 6.71 -8.86
CA MET A 75 35.78 6.01 -10.13
C MET A 75 37.04 6.22 -10.99
N PRO A 76 37.44 5.21 -11.78
CA PRO A 76 38.46 5.38 -12.80
C PRO A 76 38.17 6.59 -13.70
N ALA A 77 39.21 7.32 -14.13
CA ALA A 77 39.05 8.55 -14.91
C ALA A 77 38.29 8.37 -16.23
N ASP A 78 38.29 7.16 -16.77
CA ASP A 78 37.58 6.70 -17.97
C ASP A 78 36.17 6.15 -17.70
N ALA A 79 35.81 5.93 -16.44
CA ALA A 79 34.54 5.36 -16.01
C ALA A 79 33.71 6.38 -15.23
N ARG A 80 33.24 7.45 -15.89
CA ARG A 80 32.30 8.40 -15.27
C ARG A 80 30.87 7.88 -15.43
N TYR A 81 30.13 7.75 -14.34
CA TYR A 81 28.70 7.44 -14.41
C TYR A 81 27.89 8.73 -14.55
N GLN A 82 27.15 8.82 -15.66
CA GLN A 82 26.11 9.82 -15.86
C GLN A 82 24.86 9.11 -16.36
N SER A 83 23.69 9.47 -15.83
CA SER A 83 22.40 8.90 -16.24
C SER A 83 21.37 10.01 -16.36
N GLN A 84 20.68 10.03 -17.49
CA GLN A 84 19.53 10.88 -17.76
C GLN A 84 18.29 10.01 -17.88
N GLN A 85 17.25 10.38 -17.15
CA GLN A 85 16.05 9.57 -17.05
C GLN A 85 14.83 10.47 -17.20
N VAL A 86 13.89 10.02 -18.03
CA VAL A 86 12.59 10.66 -18.20
C VAL A 86 11.52 9.64 -17.87
N TYR A 87 10.62 10.00 -16.96
CA TYR A 87 9.48 9.17 -16.58
C TYR A 87 8.20 9.88 -16.94
N PHE A 88 7.35 9.20 -17.70
CA PHE A 88 5.99 9.65 -17.94
C PHE A 88 5.01 8.76 -17.16
N ASP A 89 4.37 9.36 -16.15
CA ASP A 89 3.35 8.72 -15.30
C ASP A 89 1.99 9.22 -15.74
N ILE A 90 1.06 8.30 -16.03
CA ILE A 90 -0.33 8.60 -16.32
C ILE A 90 -1.19 7.72 -15.41
N ARG A 91 -2.19 8.32 -14.78
CA ARG A 91 -3.16 7.63 -13.94
C ARG A 91 -4.59 7.97 -14.33
N TYR A 92 -5.48 7.00 -14.19
CA TYR A 92 -6.91 7.12 -14.43
C TYR A 92 -7.72 6.55 -13.25
N GLY A 93 -8.61 7.36 -12.67
CA GLY A 93 -9.51 6.94 -11.59
C GLY A 93 -10.62 6.03 -12.09
N VAL A 94 -10.60 4.74 -11.74
CA VAL A 94 -11.66 3.77 -12.07
C VAL A 94 -12.83 3.91 -11.10
N THR A 95 -12.52 4.06 -9.83
CA THR A 95 -13.43 4.46 -8.74
C THR A 95 -12.69 5.41 -7.81
N ASP A 96 -13.38 5.99 -6.83
CA ASP A 96 -12.74 6.88 -5.84
C ASP A 96 -11.71 6.13 -4.95
N GLN A 97 -11.71 4.79 -4.98
CA GLN A 97 -10.82 3.93 -4.20
C GLN A 97 -9.76 3.22 -5.06
N ILE A 98 -9.86 3.26 -6.38
CA ILE A 98 -8.98 2.52 -7.29
C ILE A 98 -8.65 3.39 -8.50
N ASP A 99 -7.36 3.61 -8.73
CA ASP A 99 -6.85 4.12 -9.99
C ASP A 99 -5.96 3.08 -10.68
N LEU A 100 -5.80 3.25 -11.99
CA LEU A 100 -4.87 2.50 -12.82
C LEU A 100 -3.79 3.44 -13.30
N GLY A 101 -2.53 3.04 -13.14
CA GLY A 101 -1.37 3.82 -13.54
C GLY A 101 -0.54 3.12 -14.61
N LEU A 102 0.03 3.91 -15.52
CA LEU A 102 1.06 3.51 -16.45
C LEU A 102 2.28 4.41 -16.27
N LEU A 103 3.43 3.80 -16.01
CA LEU A 103 4.72 4.50 -15.95
C LEU A 103 5.57 4.06 -17.14
N ILE A 104 5.96 5.02 -17.98
CA ILE A 104 6.84 4.79 -19.13
C ILE A 104 8.21 5.40 -18.82
N PRO A 105 9.25 4.57 -18.55
CA PRO A 105 10.60 5.05 -18.34
C PRO A 105 11.38 5.14 -19.66
N TYR A 106 12.14 6.21 -19.82
CA TYR A 106 13.21 6.35 -20.79
C TYR A 106 14.51 6.60 -20.03
N LEU A 107 15.52 5.76 -20.25
CA LEU A 107 16.82 5.87 -19.60
C LEU A 107 17.92 5.97 -20.65
N SER A 108 18.83 6.92 -20.46
CA SER A 108 20.06 7.10 -21.24
C SER A 108 21.23 7.18 -20.28
N ASN A 109 22.28 6.41 -20.54
CA ASN A 109 23.53 6.41 -19.79
C ASN A 109 24.70 6.68 -20.74
#